data_AF-A0AAD7LQ23-F1
#
_entry.id   AF-A0AAD7LQ23-F1
#
_cell.length_a   1.000
_cell.length_b   1.000
_cell.length_c   1.000
_cell.angle_alpha   90.00
_cell.angle_beta   90.00
_cell.angle_gamma   90.00
#
_symmetry.space_group_name_H-M   'P 1'
#
loop_
_entity.id
_entity.type
_entity.pdbx_description
1 polymer ?
#
loop_
_entity_poly.entity_id
_entity_poly.type
_entity_poly.pdbx_seq_one_letter_code
_entity_poly.pdbx_strand_id
1 'polypeptide(L)'
;MEVKKAGSSLDSLISSFNSRVTELQELVIGRNMYPASSITDLSAVDTALKAMELQVQAIKDRLREETEAIPKAKKLIDASLSQQKKLQSMSVHVPTYLTDTMTMSSLETSRCLLPEFSRRDSGFESLKPEEEPAGLPKEKKVRASPPVWYITSNELDSLSSYMRGRLTVEKVNAAINDIAAYSEANAQLITAPKKKLAESLLERALELRDIAVKGGMKGKFFFLESDIKGPVTEA
;
A
#
# COMPACT_ATOMS: atom_id res chain seq x y z
N MET A 1 -12.61 7.27 89.97
CA MET A 1 -12.76 7.55 88.52
C MET A 1 -11.41 7.57 87.77
N GLU A 2 -10.28 7.86 88.42
CA GLU A 2 -8.97 7.95 87.75
C GLU A 2 -8.44 6.64 87.13
N VAL A 3 -8.63 5.48 87.78
CA VAL A 3 -8.11 4.19 87.29
C VAL A 3 -8.69 3.81 85.92
N LYS A 4 -9.98 4.10 85.68
CA LYS A 4 -10.62 3.86 84.38
C LYS A 4 -10.08 4.80 83.30
N LYS A 5 -9.76 6.05 83.65
CA LYS A 5 -9.18 7.05 82.75
C LYS A 5 -7.72 6.71 82.38
N ALA A 6 -6.96 6.20 83.33
CA ALA A 6 -5.61 5.67 83.10
C ALA A 6 -5.64 4.43 82.19
N GLY A 7 -6.59 3.51 82.40
CA GLY A 7 -6.80 2.35 81.53
C GLY A 7 -7.12 2.74 80.08
N SER A 8 -8.06 3.67 79.87
CA SER A 8 -8.37 4.16 78.52
C SER A 8 -7.20 4.90 77.85
N SER A 9 -6.35 5.57 78.63
CA SER A 9 -5.15 6.24 78.12
C SER A 9 -4.09 5.23 77.67
N LEU A 10 -3.97 4.11 78.38
CA LEU A 10 -3.05 3.03 78.02
C LEU A 10 -3.53 2.28 76.77
N ASP A 11 -4.83 1.98 76.67
CA ASP A 11 -5.40 1.34 75.48
C ASP A 11 -5.25 2.22 74.24
N SER A 12 -5.49 3.53 74.36
CA SER A 12 -5.25 4.48 73.26
C SER A 12 -3.79 4.51 72.82
N LEU A 13 -2.85 4.39 73.77
CA LEU A 13 -1.42 4.34 73.46
C LEU A 13 -1.04 3.03 72.77
N ILE A 14 -1.60 1.90 73.20
CA ILE A 14 -1.38 0.59 72.58
C ILE A 14 -1.97 0.55 71.17
N SER A 15 -3.17 1.08 70.96
CA SER A 15 -3.77 1.21 69.62
C SER A 15 -2.94 2.12 68.71
N SER A 16 -2.47 3.27 69.23
CA SER A 16 -1.56 4.16 68.51
C SER A 16 -0.26 3.46 68.12
N PHE A 17 0.34 2.72 69.05
CA PHE A 17 1.57 1.98 68.81
C PHE A 17 1.37 0.87 67.77
N ASN A 18 0.31 0.08 67.89
CA ASN A 18 -0.02 -0.96 66.92
C ASN A 18 -0.29 -0.38 65.52
N SER A 19 -0.99 0.76 65.44
CA SER A 19 -1.18 1.49 64.18
C SER A 19 0.16 1.92 63.58
N ARG A 20 1.12 2.33 64.41
CA ARG A 20 2.46 2.70 63.95
C ARG A 20 3.26 1.49 63.49
N VAL A 21 3.08 0.35 64.14
CA VAL A 21 3.70 -0.93 63.74
C VAL A 21 3.14 -1.38 62.39
N THR A 22 1.83 -1.30 62.17
CA THR A 22 1.23 -1.63 60.87
C THR A 22 1.69 -0.68 59.77
N GLU A 23 1.72 0.64 60.03
CA GLU A 23 2.30 1.62 59.09
C GLU A 23 3.75 1.27 58.72
N LEU A 24 4.58 0.94 59.73
CA LEU A 24 5.97 0.54 59.49
C LEU A 24 6.07 -0.75 58.68
N GLN A 25 5.22 -1.73 58.94
CA GLN A 25 5.18 -2.98 58.17
C GLN A 25 4.80 -2.72 56.71
N GLU A 26 3.79 -1.89 56.45
CA GLU A 26 3.40 -1.50 55.09
C GLU A 26 4.52 -0.74 54.36
N LEU A 27 5.19 0.19 55.05
CA LEU A 27 6.33 0.92 54.49
C LEU A 27 7.52 -0.01 54.20
N VAL A 28 7.80 -0.98 55.06
CA VAL A 28 8.87 -1.98 54.84
C VAL A 28 8.51 -2.90 53.68
N ILE A 29 7.26 -3.33 53.57
CA ILE A 29 6.78 -4.10 52.41
C ILE A 29 6.93 -3.26 51.14
N GLY A 30 6.47 -2.01 51.12
CA GLY A 30 6.63 -1.11 49.97
C GLY A 30 8.10 -0.89 49.59
N ARG A 31 8.98 -0.71 50.58
CA ARG A 31 10.43 -0.58 50.37
C ARG A 31 11.07 -1.84 49.81
N ASN A 32 10.62 -3.02 50.25
CA ASN A 32 11.21 -4.31 49.86
C ASN A 32 10.54 -4.91 48.61
N MET A 33 9.33 -4.48 48.24
CA MET A 33 8.63 -4.92 47.04
C MET A 33 9.30 -4.40 45.76
N TYR A 34 10.00 -3.27 45.86
CA TYR A 34 10.72 -2.69 44.74
C TYR A 34 12.19 -2.40 45.09
N PRO A 35 13.10 -3.40 45.03
CA PRO A 35 14.54 -3.12 44.98
C PRO A 35 14.82 -2.18 43.80
N ALA A 36 15.82 -1.30 43.85
CA ALA A 36 16.07 -0.29 42.82
C ALA A 36 16.13 -0.85 41.36
N SER A 37 16.40 -2.15 41.19
CA SER A 37 16.35 -2.89 39.93
C SER A 37 14.93 -3.08 39.33
N SER A 38 13.89 -3.14 40.17
CA SER A 38 12.50 -3.43 39.77
C SER A 38 11.77 -2.26 39.08
N ILE A 39 12.30 -1.04 39.19
CA ILE A 39 11.76 0.15 38.49
C ILE A 39 11.90 -0.03 36.98
N THR A 40 13.02 -0.62 36.53
CA THR A 40 13.27 -0.91 35.12
C THR A 40 12.29 -1.95 34.59
N ASP A 41 12.03 -3.00 35.36
CA ASP A 41 11.07 -4.06 35.00
C ASP A 41 9.64 -3.51 34.91
N LEU A 42 9.24 -2.65 35.85
CA LEU A 42 7.91 -2.01 35.83
C LEU A 42 7.76 -1.06 34.64
N SER A 43 8.80 -0.30 34.30
CA SER A 43 8.85 0.53 33.10
C SER A 43 8.77 -0.31 31.82
N ALA A 44 9.46 -1.45 31.78
CA ALA A 44 9.37 -2.39 30.65
C ALA A 44 7.94 -2.95 30.50
N VAL A 45 7.26 -3.27 31.60
CA VAL A 45 5.86 -3.70 31.58
C VAL A 45 4.92 -2.58 31.12
N ASP A 46 5.10 -1.35 31.60
CA ASP A 46 4.30 -0.19 31.17
C ASP A 46 4.46 0.09 29.67
N THR A 47 5.70 0.06 29.17
CA THR A 47 5.96 0.23 27.74
C THR A 47 5.35 -0.89 26.89
N ALA A 48 5.45 -2.15 27.34
CA ALA A 48 4.80 -3.28 26.68
C ALA A 48 3.26 -3.15 26.68
N LEU A 49 2.67 -2.70 27.78
CA LEU A 49 1.23 -2.48 27.90
C LEU A 49 0.76 -1.38 26.95
N LYS A 50 1.46 -0.23 26.91
CA LYS A 50 1.18 0.87 25.96
C LYS A 50 1.29 0.42 24.51
N ALA A 51 2.30 -0.38 24.19
CA ALA A 51 2.45 -0.94 22.84
C ALA A 51 1.27 -1.85 22.48
N MET A 52 0.84 -2.71 23.40
CA MET A 52 -0.32 -3.59 23.20
C MET A 52 -1.62 -2.79 23.08
N GLU A 53 -1.81 -1.73 23.85
CA GLU A 53 -2.96 -0.84 23.77
C GLU A 53 -3.05 -0.17 22.39
N LEU A 54 -1.92 0.34 21.87
CA LEU A 54 -1.84 0.89 20.51
C LEU A 54 -2.17 -0.16 19.44
N GLN A 55 -1.70 -1.40 19.61
CA GLN A 55 -2.02 -2.50 18.68
C GLN A 55 -3.52 -2.84 18.69
N VAL A 56 -4.14 -2.91 19.87
CA VAL A 56 -5.58 -3.14 20.00
C VAL A 56 -6.37 -2.02 19.35
N GLN A 57 -5.94 -0.77 19.53
CA GLN A 57 -6.58 0.38 18.89
C GLN A 57 -6.47 0.30 17.36
N ALA A 58 -5.31 -0.06 16.81
CA ALA A 58 -5.12 -0.27 15.38
C ALA A 58 -6.00 -1.40 14.81
N ILE A 59 -6.16 -2.51 15.54
CA ILE A 59 -7.07 -3.60 15.17
C ILE A 59 -8.52 -3.10 15.13
N LYS A 60 -8.93 -2.32 16.15
CA LYS A 60 -10.28 -1.77 16.23
C LYS A 60 -10.61 -0.86 15.05
N ASP A 61 -9.65 -0.03 14.65
CA ASP A 61 -9.83 0.88 13.52
C ASP A 61 -9.93 0.10 12.20
N ARG A 62 -9.09 -0.93 12.00
CA ARG A 62 -9.17 -1.82 10.83
C ARG A 62 -10.50 -2.58 10.76
N LEU A 63 -11.01 -3.08 11.89
CA LEU A 63 -12.31 -3.76 11.93
C LEU A 63 -13.46 -2.81 11.56
N ARG A 64 -13.38 -1.53 11.95
CA ARG A 64 -14.36 -0.51 11.55
C ARG A 64 -14.33 -0.30 10.05
N GLU A 65 -13.15 -0.12 9.46
CA GLU A 65 -12.98 0.04 8.02
C GLU A 65 -13.53 -1.16 7.24
N GLU A 66 -13.23 -2.39 7.68
CA GLU A 66 -13.78 -3.61 7.07
C GLU A 66 -15.31 -3.68 7.19
N THR A 67 -15.86 -3.32 8.35
CA THR A 67 -17.32 -3.27 8.58
C THR A 67 -18.00 -2.29 7.62
N GLU A 68 -17.39 -1.15 7.32
CA GLU A 68 -17.89 -0.17 6.37
C GLU A 68 -17.67 -0.56 4.89
N ALA A 69 -16.65 -1.36 4.60
CA ALA A 69 -16.33 -1.82 3.25
C ALA A 69 -17.24 -2.98 2.78
N ILE A 70 -17.59 -3.91 3.68
CA ILE A 70 -18.47 -5.06 3.38
C ILE A 70 -19.79 -4.66 2.69
N PRO A 71 -20.58 -3.68 3.17
CA PRO A 71 -21.84 -3.32 2.51
C PRO A 71 -21.61 -2.68 1.13
N LYS A 72 -20.50 -1.97 0.92
CA LYS A 72 -20.14 -1.41 -0.40
C LYS A 72 -19.87 -2.54 -1.39
N ALA A 73 -19.12 -3.57 -0.97
CA ALA A 73 -18.87 -4.76 -1.79
C ALA A 73 -20.16 -5.51 -2.11
N LYS A 74 -21.07 -5.70 -1.14
CA LYS A 74 -22.39 -6.33 -1.37
C LYS A 74 -23.21 -5.59 -2.43
N LYS A 75 -23.31 -4.26 -2.33
CA LYS A 75 -24.01 -3.43 -3.33
C LYS A 75 -23.43 -3.59 -4.73
N LEU A 76 -22.10 -3.70 -4.85
CA LEU A 76 -21.44 -3.91 -6.13
C LEU A 76 -21.75 -5.29 -6.72
N ILE A 77 -21.77 -6.34 -5.89
CA ILE A 77 -22.17 -7.70 -6.29
C ILE A 77 -23.62 -7.69 -6.80
N ASP A 78 -24.54 -7.06 -6.07
CA ASP A 78 -25.95 -6.99 -6.46
C ASP A 78 -26.16 -6.25 -7.80
N ALA A 79 -25.41 -5.16 -8.00
CA ALA A 79 -25.43 -4.41 -9.25
C ALA A 79 -24.88 -5.24 -10.42
N SER A 80 -23.78 -5.95 -10.20
CA SER A 80 -23.17 -6.85 -11.20
C SER A 80 -24.12 -7.99 -11.58
N LEU A 81 -24.77 -8.62 -10.59
CA LEU A 81 -25.73 -9.70 -10.82
C LEU A 81 -26.95 -9.20 -11.61
N SER A 82 -27.42 -7.99 -11.31
CA SER A 82 -28.51 -7.35 -12.06
C SER A 82 -28.12 -7.09 -13.52
N GLN A 83 -26.89 -6.63 -13.77
CA GLN A 83 -26.37 -6.44 -15.12
C GLN A 83 -26.21 -7.77 -15.87
N GLN A 84 -25.69 -8.81 -15.20
CA GLN A 84 -25.56 -10.14 -15.78
C GLN A 84 -26.91 -10.68 -16.22
N LYS A 85 -27.94 -10.58 -15.37
CA LYS A 85 -29.30 -11.03 -15.71
C LYS A 85 -29.85 -10.28 -16.92
N LYS A 86 -29.60 -8.97 -17.02
CA LYS A 86 -29.99 -8.17 -18.18
C LYS A 86 -29.29 -8.63 -19.46
N LEU A 87 -27.98 -8.86 -19.40
CA LEU A 87 -27.21 -9.34 -20.55
C LEU A 87 -27.62 -10.75 -20.99
N GLN A 88 -27.89 -11.66 -20.05
CA GLN A 88 -28.44 -12.98 -20.36
C GLN A 88 -29.80 -12.87 -21.03
N SER A 89 -30.69 -12.01 -20.53
CA SER A 89 -31.97 -11.74 -21.17
C SER A 89 -31.78 -11.19 -22.59
N MET A 90 -30.87 -10.23 -22.79
CA MET A 90 -30.57 -9.72 -24.13
C MET A 90 -30.05 -10.83 -25.04
N SER A 91 -29.10 -11.65 -24.59
CA SER A 91 -28.53 -12.75 -25.36
C SER A 91 -29.57 -13.74 -25.86
N VAL A 92 -30.63 -14.01 -25.10
CA VAL A 92 -31.73 -14.91 -25.52
C VAL A 92 -32.59 -14.29 -26.62
N HIS A 93 -32.67 -12.96 -26.68
CA HIS A 93 -33.54 -12.23 -27.61
C HIS A 93 -32.77 -11.54 -28.75
N VAL A 94 -31.46 -11.77 -28.87
CA VAL A 94 -30.65 -11.25 -29.99
C VAL A 94 -31.06 -12.02 -31.25
N PRO A 95 -31.51 -11.34 -32.32
CA PRO A 95 -31.85 -12.00 -33.57
C PRO A 95 -30.63 -12.67 -34.21
N THR A 96 -30.83 -13.89 -34.71
CA THR A 96 -29.78 -14.78 -35.22
C THR A 96 -28.96 -14.19 -36.39
N TYR A 97 -29.51 -13.21 -37.12
CA TYR A 97 -28.84 -12.53 -38.23
C TYR A 97 -27.76 -11.52 -37.79
N LEU A 98 -27.68 -11.17 -36.50
CA LEU A 98 -26.58 -10.34 -35.95
C LEU A 98 -25.43 -11.18 -35.40
N THR A 99 -25.70 -12.43 -35.00
CA THR A 99 -24.68 -13.35 -34.46
C THR A 99 -23.77 -13.93 -35.54
N ASP A 100 -24.26 -14.14 -36.76
CA ASP A 100 -23.48 -14.76 -37.84
C ASP A 100 -22.31 -13.90 -38.34
N THR A 101 -22.44 -12.57 -38.27
CA THR A 101 -21.34 -11.65 -38.61
C THR A 101 -20.23 -11.59 -37.56
N MET A 102 -20.47 -12.10 -36.34
CA MET A 102 -19.49 -12.04 -35.24
C MET A 102 -18.69 -13.33 -35.07
N THR A 103 -19.21 -14.47 -35.56
CA THR A 103 -18.54 -15.78 -35.46
C THR A 103 -17.26 -15.87 -36.29
N MET A 104 -17.07 -15.03 -37.31
CA MET A 104 -15.86 -15.03 -38.15
C MET A 104 -14.70 -14.18 -37.59
N SER A 105 -14.92 -13.38 -36.55
CA SER A 105 -13.88 -12.54 -35.93
C SER A 105 -13.49 -12.99 -34.52
N SER A 106 -14.12 -14.03 -33.97
CA SER A 106 -13.95 -14.48 -32.58
C SER A 106 -13.10 -15.76 -32.45
N LEU A 107 -12.02 -15.87 -33.24
CA LEU A 107 -10.99 -16.90 -33.03
C LEU A 107 -9.62 -16.29 -32.65
N GLU A 108 -9.62 -15.12 -32.01
CA GLU A 108 -8.44 -14.57 -31.34
C GLU A 108 -8.97 -13.66 -30.22
N THR A 109 -8.82 -14.07 -28.96
CA THR A 109 -9.05 -13.31 -27.69
C THR A 109 -9.95 -14.08 -26.72
N SER A 110 -9.44 -15.19 -26.22
CA SER A 110 -9.95 -15.82 -25.00
C SER A 110 -8.79 -16.34 -24.16
N ARG A 111 -8.10 -15.41 -23.49
CA ARG A 111 -7.36 -15.70 -22.24
C ARG A 111 -7.56 -14.54 -21.27
N CYS A 112 -8.75 -14.49 -20.69
CA CYS A 112 -8.97 -13.78 -19.43
C CYS A 112 -8.21 -14.53 -18.34
N LEU A 113 -7.08 -14.00 -17.86
CA LEU A 113 -6.43 -14.49 -16.65
C LEU A 113 -6.90 -13.66 -15.45
N LEU A 114 -7.71 -14.32 -14.64
CA LEU A 114 -8.02 -13.97 -13.26
C LEU A 114 -6.72 -14.05 -12.43
N PRO A 115 -6.41 -13.08 -11.55
CA PRO A 115 -5.42 -13.30 -10.50
C PRO A 115 -6.04 -14.06 -9.33
N GLU A 116 -5.78 -15.37 -9.28
CA GLU A 116 -6.03 -16.23 -8.11
C GLU A 116 -4.97 -15.94 -7.03
N PHE A 117 -5.40 -15.45 -5.88
CA PHE A 117 -4.58 -15.42 -4.67
C PHE A 117 -4.59 -16.80 -4.02
N SER A 118 -3.43 -17.43 -3.89
CA SER A 118 -3.25 -18.59 -3.01
C SER A 118 -1.81 -18.61 -2.48
N ARG A 119 -1.72 -18.49 -1.16
CA ARG A 119 -0.52 -18.51 -0.33
C ARG A 119 -0.18 -19.97 0.01
N ARG A 120 1.05 -20.45 -0.25
CA ARG A 120 1.67 -21.50 0.58
C ARG A 120 3.21 -21.52 0.46
N ASP A 121 3.83 -21.61 1.62
CA ASP A 121 5.26 -21.74 1.95
C ASP A 121 5.88 -23.10 1.58
N SER A 122 7.21 -23.18 1.79
CA SER A 122 8.15 -24.32 1.77
C SER A 122 8.81 -24.57 0.40
N GLY A 123 10.14 -24.68 0.24
CA GLY A 123 11.30 -24.68 1.12
C GLY A 123 12.36 -25.60 0.49
N PHE A 124 13.60 -25.12 0.29
CA PHE A 124 14.84 -25.89 -0.04
C PHE A 124 14.82 -26.66 -1.40
N GLU A 125 15.87 -26.91 -2.19
CA GLU A 125 17.33 -26.80 -2.10
C GLU A 125 17.90 -27.07 -3.52
N SER A 126 19.05 -26.45 -3.83
CA SER A 126 20.12 -26.80 -4.80
C SER A 126 19.85 -27.67 -6.05
N LEU A 127 20.30 -27.20 -7.23
CA LEU A 127 21.46 -27.73 -7.98
C LEU A 127 21.57 -27.10 -9.39
N LYS A 128 22.78 -26.64 -9.73
CA LYS A 128 23.32 -26.38 -11.09
C LYS A 128 23.87 -27.73 -11.65
N PRO A 129 24.42 -27.88 -12.90
CA PRO A 129 24.65 -26.93 -14.02
C PRO A 129 24.35 -27.50 -15.45
N GLU A 130 24.75 -26.74 -16.49
CA GLU A 130 25.01 -27.12 -17.92
C GLU A 130 23.78 -27.48 -18.80
N GLU A 131 23.64 -27.11 -20.08
CA GLU A 131 24.56 -26.73 -21.16
C GLU A 131 23.72 -26.01 -22.26
N GLU A 132 24.26 -24.94 -22.88
CA GLU A 132 23.77 -24.31 -24.13
C GLU A 132 24.19 -25.19 -25.35
N PRO A 133 23.78 -24.97 -26.62
CA PRO A 133 22.82 -24.03 -27.22
C PRO A 133 21.83 -24.79 -28.17
N ALA A 134 20.90 -24.28 -28.97
CA ALA A 134 20.72 -23.02 -29.67
C ALA A 134 19.26 -22.94 -30.17
N GLY A 135 18.77 -21.72 -30.37
CA GLY A 135 17.80 -21.42 -31.43
C GLY A 135 16.33 -21.20 -31.01
N LEU A 136 15.84 -20.01 -31.36
CA LEU A 136 14.44 -19.62 -31.60
C LEU A 136 13.66 -19.02 -30.41
N PRO A 137 12.79 -18.03 -30.70
CA PRO A 137 12.98 -16.65 -30.26
C PRO A 137 12.17 -16.37 -29.00
N LYS A 138 12.79 -15.68 -28.03
CA LYS A 138 12.05 -15.16 -26.88
C LYS A 138 11.04 -14.14 -27.38
N GLU A 139 9.77 -14.52 -27.36
CA GLU A 139 8.62 -13.64 -27.46
C GLU A 139 8.90 -12.43 -26.57
N LYS A 140 9.12 -11.29 -27.23
CA LYS A 140 9.21 -10.01 -26.55
C LYS A 140 7.88 -9.85 -25.86
N LYS A 141 7.87 -9.98 -24.53
CA LYS A 141 6.80 -9.54 -23.66
C LYS A 141 6.58 -8.08 -24.01
N VAL A 142 5.65 -7.80 -24.92
CA VAL A 142 5.23 -6.45 -25.32
C VAL A 142 4.68 -5.86 -24.04
N ARG A 143 5.55 -5.17 -23.32
CA ARG A 143 5.26 -4.61 -22.01
C ARG A 143 4.51 -3.32 -22.27
N ALA A 144 3.31 -3.26 -21.69
CA ALA A 144 2.28 -2.27 -21.89
C ALA A 144 2.84 -0.86 -22.05
N SER A 145 2.33 -0.11 -23.03
CA SER A 145 2.57 1.33 -23.14
C SER A 145 2.09 2.05 -21.88
N PRO A 146 2.62 3.26 -21.59
CA PRO A 146 2.07 4.12 -20.54
C PRO A 146 0.57 4.31 -20.76
N PRO A 147 -0.26 4.27 -19.69
CA PRO A 147 -1.69 4.55 -19.83
C PRO A 147 -1.89 6.01 -20.24
N VAL A 148 -2.58 6.21 -21.37
CA VAL A 148 -2.92 7.53 -21.91
C VAL A 148 -4.42 7.74 -21.79
N TRP A 149 -4.83 8.77 -21.04
CA TRP A 149 -6.22 9.20 -20.94
C TRP A 149 -6.35 10.62 -21.46
N TYR A 150 -6.94 10.75 -22.64
CA TYR A 150 -7.22 12.06 -23.24
C TYR A 150 -8.36 12.75 -22.52
N ILE A 151 -8.28 14.08 -22.50
CA ILE A 151 -9.29 14.95 -21.93
C ILE A 151 -10.25 15.38 -23.04
N THR A 152 -11.54 15.38 -22.72
CA THR A 152 -12.62 15.87 -23.56
C THR A 152 -12.88 17.36 -23.34
N SER A 153 -13.49 18.04 -24.31
CA SER A 153 -13.85 19.46 -24.17
C SER A 153 -14.69 19.74 -22.93
N ASN A 154 -15.63 18.84 -22.61
CA ASN A 154 -16.50 18.98 -21.44
C ASN A 154 -15.71 18.89 -20.12
N GLU A 155 -14.70 18.02 -20.05
CA GLU A 155 -13.84 17.90 -18.87
C GLU A 155 -12.94 19.13 -18.71
N LEU A 156 -12.41 19.67 -19.80
CA LEU A 156 -11.61 20.91 -19.75
C LEU A 156 -12.47 22.13 -19.37
N ASP A 157 -13.71 22.19 -19.84
CA ASP A 157 -14.65 23.28 -19.54
C ASP A 157 -15.26 23.20 -18.13
N SER A 158 -15.16 22.04 -17.48
CA SER A 158 -15.52 21.89 -16.07
C SER A 158 -14.53 22.58 -15.11
N LEU A 159 -13.33 22.90 -15.57
CA LEU A 159 -12.32 23.62 -14.79
C LEU A 159 -12.70 25.09 -14.65
N SER A 160 -12.31 25.70 -13.53
CA SER A 160 -12.48 27.14 -13.34
C SER A 160 -11.72 27.93 -14.41
N SER A 161 -12.29 29.05 -14.87
CA SER A 161 -11.68 29.86 -15.94
C SER A 161 -10.25 30.32 -15.63
N TYR A 162 -9.93 30.50 -14.34
CA TYR A 162 -8.59 30.85 -13.88
C TYR A 162 -7.57 29.73 -14.16
N MET A 163 -7.94 28.46 -13.97
CA MET A 163 -7.05 27.31 -14.24
C MET A 163 -6.93 27.01 -15.73
N ARG A 164 -8.01 27.20 -16.50
CA ARG A 164 -8.02 26.96 -17.94
C ARG A 164 -7.13 27.96 -18.69
N GLY A 165 -7.12 29.23 -18.29
CA GLY A 165 -6.28 30.26 -18.92
C GLY A 165 -6.44 30.30 -20.44
N ARG A 166 -5.36 30.05 -21.18
CA ARG A 166 -5.33 29.94 -22.66
C ARG A 166 -5.06 28.50 -23.16
N LEU A 167 -5.32 27.50 -22.32
CA LEU A 167 -5.19 26.09 -22.68
C LEU A 167 -6.38 25.66 -23.55
N THR A 168 -6.07 24.89 -24.59
CA THR A 168 -7.06 24.25 -25.44
C THR A 168 -6.93 22.74 -25.29
N VAL A 169 -7.99 22.00 -25.62
CA VAL A 169 -8.02 20.53 -25.50
C VAL A 169 -6.87 19.91 -26.29
N GLU A 170 -6.55 20.47 -27.45
CA GLU A 170 -5.46 20.00 -28.31
C GLU A 170 -4.11 20.15 -27.62
N LYS A 171 -3.86 21.28 -26.94
CA LYS A 171 -2.60 21.53 -26.22
C LYS A 171 -2.42 20.59 -25.04
N VAL A 172 -3.50 20.31 -24.31
CA VAL A 172 -3.43 19.42 -23.15
C VAL A 172 -3.24 17.97 -23.61
N ASN A 173 -3.98 17.53 -24.63
CA ASN A 173 -3.83 16.20 -25.19
C ASN A 173 -2.47 15.99 -25.88
N ALA A 174 -1.90 17.03 -26.50
CA ALA A 174 -0.52 17.00 -27.00
C ALA A 174 0.49 16.82 -25.85
N ALA A 175 0.35 17.58 -24.75
CA ALA A 175 1.22 17.44 -23.59
C ALA A 175 1.12 16.06 -22.93
N ILE A 176 -0.07 15.45 -22.92
CA ILE A 176 -0.27 14.08 -22.43
C ILE A 176 0.52 13.08 -23.29
N ASN A 177 0.53 13.27 -24.62
CA ASN A 177 1.32 12.44 -25.53
C ASN A 177 2.82 12.59 -25.30
N ASP A 178 3.30 13.82 -25.09
CA ASP A 178 4.71 14.08 -24.80
C ASP A 178 5.13 13.39 -23.48
N ILE A 179 4.32 13.55 -22.42
CA ILE A 179 4.54 12.89 -21.13
C ILE A 179 4.56 11.35 -21.27
N ALA A 180 3.66 10.79 -22.06
CA ALA A 180 3.65 9.36 -22.34
C ALA A 180 4.93 8.92 -23.06
N ALA A 181 5.37 9.66 -24.08
CA ALA A 181 6.59 9.38 -24.82
C ALA A 181 7.84 9.41 -23.92
N TYR A 182 7.99 10.42 -23.05
CA TYR A 182 9.10 10.48 -22.09
C TYR A 182 9.07 9.30 -21.11
N SER A 183 7.89 8.97 -20.59
CA SER A 183 7.70 7.87 -19.65
C SER A 183 8.04 6.52 -20.28
N GLU A 184 7.70 6.33 -21.56
CA GLU A 184 8.05 5.13 -22.31
C GLU A 184 9.55 5.04 -22.54
N ALA A 185 10.20 6.12 -23.00
CA ALA A 185 11.64 6.17 -23.22
C ALA A 185 12.42 5.81 -21.94
N ASN A 186 12.02 6.35 -20.79
CA ASN A 186 12.64 6.03 -19.50
C ASN A 186 12.41 4.57 -19.09
N ALA A 187 11.19 4.04 -19.27
CA ALA A 187 10.89 2.64 -18.98
C ALA A 187 11.72 1.68 -19.85
N GLN A 188 11.95 2.04 -21.12
CA GLN A 188 12.83 1.30 -22.03
C GLN A 188 14.28 1.32 -21.55
N LEU A 189 14.81 2.48 -21.13
CA LEU A 189 16.18 2.61 -20.60
C LEU A 189 16.41 1.80 -19.32
N ILE A 190 15.43 1.79 -18.40
CA ILE A 190 15.50 1.01 -17.15
C ILE A 190 15.52 -0.50 -17.43
N THR A 191 14.82 -0.94 -18.48
CA THR A 191 14.69 -2.35 -18.85
C THR A 191 15.82 -2.81 -19.78
N ALA A 192 16.48 -1.90 -20.48
CA ALA A 192 17.52 -2.21 -21.45
C ALA A 192 18.76 -2.85 -20.80
N PRO A 193 19.34 -3.90 -21.41
CA PRO A 193 20.57 -4.51 -20.91
C PRO A 193 21.77 -3.59 -21.15
N LYS A 194 22.63 -3.45 -20.14
CA LYS A 194 23.82 -2.57 -20.14
C LYS A 194 24.74 -2.72 -21.37
N LYS A 195 24.77 -3.92 -21.98
CA LYS A 195 25.61 -4.25 -23.15
C LYS A 195 25.14 -3.61 -24.47
N LYS A 196 23.93 -3.03 -24.51
CA LYS A 196 23.31 -2.47 -25.73
C LYS A 196 23.17 -0.94 -25.70
N LEU A 197 23.68 -0.27 -24.66
CA LEU A 197 23.52 1.16 -24.47
C LEU A 197 24.84 1.89 -24.75
N ALA A 198 24.74 3.03 -25.45
CA ALA A 198 25.84 3.99 -25.54
C ALA A 198 26.17 4.54 -24.14
N GLU A 199 27.40 5.01 -23.94
CA GLU A 199 27.91 5.42 -22.62
C GLU A 199 27.04 6.51 -21.95
N SER A 200 26.59 7.50 -22.73
CA SER A 200 25.66 8.56 -22.27
C SER A 200 24.27 8.05 -21.89
N LEU A 201 23.78 7.00 -22.55
CA LEU A 201 22.50 6.36 -22.21
C LEU A 201 22.63 5.40 -21.03
N LEU A 202 23.82 4.84 -20.81
CA LEU A 202 24.10 3.94 -19.71
C LEU A 202 24.14 4.68 -18.36
N GLU A 203 24.77 5.85 -18.32
CA GLU A 203 24.79 6.74 -17.16
C GLU A 203 23.36 7.17 -16.80
N ARG A 204 22.61 7.69 -17.77
CA ARG A 204 21.18 8.03 -17.60
C ARG A 204 20.34 6.84 -17.12
N ALA A 205 20.56 5.65 -17.66
CA ALA A 205 19.85 4.43 -17.25
C ALA A 205 20.25 3.94 -15.85
N LEU A 206 21.44 4.28 -15.34
CA LEU A 206 21.85 4.02 -13.96
C LEU A 206 21.14 4.98 -13.00
N GLU A 207 21.13 6.27 -13.31
CA GLU A 207 20.41 7.29 -12.53
C GLU A 207 18.91 6.94 -12.40
N LEU A 208 18.25 6.64 -13.52
CA LEU A 208 16.84 6.28 -13.55
C LEU A 208 16.55 5.00 -12.74
N ARG A 209 17.48 4.04 -12.70
CA ARG A 209 17.35 2.83 -11.88
C ARG A 209 17.49 3.13 -10.38
N ASP A 210 18.43 3.98 -10.01
CA ASP A 210 18.59 4.41 -8.61
C ASP A 210 17.34 5.16 -8.13
N ILE A 211 16.84 6.10 -8.94
CA ILE A 211 15.60 6.83 -8.66
C ILE A 211 14.41 5.88 -8.54
N ALA A 212 14.30 4.88 -9.42
CA ALA A 212 13.21 3.91 -9.36
C ALA A 212 13.25 3.03 -8.09
N VAL A 213 14.44 2.69 -7.60
CA VAL A 213 14.63 1.92 -6.36
C VAL A 213 14.37 2.80 -5.14
N LYS A 214 15.00 3.97 -5.07
CA LYS A 214 14.89 4.92 -3.95
C LYS A 214 13.48 5.50 -3.81
N GLY A 215 12.80 5.75 -4.93
CA GLY A 215 11.45 6.30 -4.98
C GLY A 215 10.34 5.25 -4.95
N GLY A 216 10.66 3.95 -4.85
CA GLY A 216 9.65 2.89 -4.88
C GLY A 216 8.81 2.84 -6.17
N MET A 217 9.34 3.38 -7.28
CA MET A 217 8.66 3.46 -8.58
C MET A 217 8.93 2.24 -9.47
N LYS A 218 9.43 1.14 -8.88
CA LYS A 218 9.74 -0.09 -9.60
C LYS A 218 8.49 -0.65 -10.30
N GLY A 219 8.55 -0.75 -11.63
CA GLY A 219 7.44 -1.26 -12.45
C GLY A 219 6.36 -0.23 -12.79
N LYS A 220 6.58 1.05 -12.46
CA LYS A 220 5.69 2.16 -12.85
C LYS A 220 6.34 3.01 -13.95
N PHE A 221 5.51 3.70 -14.71
CA PHE A 221 5.93 4.71 -15.68
C PHE A 221 6.17 6.04 -14.98
N PHE A 222 7.31 6.68 -15.25
CA PHE A 222 7.65 7.98 -14.70
C PHE A 222 8.55 8.76 -15.67
N PHE A 223 8.54 10.07 -15.52
CA PHE A 223 9.40 11.01 -16.23
C PHE A 223 9.94 12.03 -15.22
N LEU A 224 11.05 12.67 -15.58
CA LEU A 224 11.71 13.70 -14.79
C LEU A 224 11.55 15.06 -15.47
N GLU A 225 11.71 16.13 -14.70
CA GLU A 225 11.69 17.49 -15.24
C GLU A 225 12.77 17.70 -16.31
N SER A 226 13.93 17.05 -16.16
CA SER A 226 15.01 17.06 -17.16
C SER A 226 14.58 16.50 -18.51
N ASP A 227 13.58 15.62 -18.55
CA ASP A 227 13.06 15.06 -19.80
C ASP A 227 12.18 16.08 -20.55
N ILE A 228 11.52 16.99 -19.80
CA ILE A 228 10.66 18.06 -20.35
C ILE A 228 11.49 19.29 -20.75
N LYS A 229 12.45 19.69 -19.91
CA LYS A 229 13.28 20.88 -20.16
C LYS A 229 14.42 20.62 -21.15
N GLY A 230 14.70 19.35 -21.48
CA GLY A 230 15.88 18.96 -22.24
C GLY A 230 17.18 19.06 -21.42
N PRO A 231 18.33 18.64 -21.98
CA PRO A 231 19.61 18.81 -21.30
C PRO A 231 19.80 20.29 -20.99
N VAL A 232 19.99 20.61 -19.71
CA VAL A 232 20.32 21.96 -19.26
C VAL A 232 21.64 22.31 -19.94
N THR A 233 21.58 23.09 -21.01
CA THR A 233 22.75 23.82 -21.48
C THR A 233 23.09 24.79 -20.36
N GLU A 234 24.05 24.41 -19.52
CA GLU A 234 24.76 25.34 -18.65
C GLU A 234 25.30 26.46 -19.55
N ALA A 235 24.86 27.68 -19.27
CA ALA A 235 25.39 28.92 -19.83
C ALA A 235 26.38 29.52 -18.84
#